data_AF-A0A1V2Q1A9-F1
#
_entry.id   AF-A0A1V2Q1A9-F1
#
_cell.length_a   1.000
_cell.length_b   1.000
_cell.length_c   1.000
_cell.angle_alpha   90.00
_cell.angle_beta   90.00
_cell.angle_gamma   90.00
#
_symmetry.space_group_name_H-M   'P 1'
#
loop_
_entity.id
_entity.type
_entity.pdbx_description
1 polymer ?
#
loop_
_entity_poly.entity_id
_entity_poly.type
_entity_poly.pdbx_seq_one_letter_code
_entity_poly.pdbx_strand_id
1 'polypeptide(L)'
;MSTPIHSSIRTPDDIPHQPLSELVEHWSSARLRTFVATHIEASTPTADDLFAELAYGTRIAQETTSGRWCVVADLLRTRNATSWPEIGAAMAMTGLEAKAGFHEWVVRQTRLRTTTGILGLTNAEATALHLLAEEVSW
;
A
#
# COMPACT_ATOMS: atom_id res chain seq x y z
N MET A 1 -14.56 22.36 26.89
CA MET A 1 -13.91 21.08 26.53
C MET A 1 -14.08 20.92 25.03
N SER A 2 -13.00 21.07 24.26
CA SER A 2 -13.05 20.95 22.80
C SER A 2 -13.08 19.46 22.45
N THR A 3 -14.16 19.00 21.83
CA THR A 3 -14.20 17.70 21.16
C THR A 3 -13.08 17.64 20.12
N PRO A 4 -12.23 16.61 20.11
CA PRO A 4 -11.27 16.45 19.02
C PRO A 4 -12.09 16.27 17.75
N ILE A 5 -11.77 17.07 16.73
CA ILE A 5 -12.32 16.90 15.39
C ILE A 5 -11.80 15.55 14.91
N HIS A 6 -12.62 14.49 15.02
CA HIS A 6 -12.38 13.26 14.29
C HIS A 6 -12.40 13.63 12.81
N SER A 7 -11.24 13.76 12.19
CA SER A 7 -11.16 13.89 10.74
C SER A 7 -11.77 12.63 10.14
N SER A 8 -12.88 12.79 9.43
CA SER A 8 -13.52 11.73 8.67
C SER A 8 -12.49 11.16 7.69
N ILE A 9 -12.24 9.85 7.74
CA ILE A 9 -11.32 9.16 6.84
C ILE A 9 -11.95 9.19 5.44
N ARG A 10 -11.32 9.91 4.51
CA ARG A 10 -11.79 10.05 3.12
C ARG A 10 -10.86 9.39 2.13
N THR A 11 -9.59 9.26 2.49
CA THR A 11 -8.51 8.73 1.66
C THR A 11 -7.60 7.83 2.48
N PRO A 12 -6.78 6.98 1.83
CA PRO A 12 -5.79 6.17 2.55
C PRO A 12 -4.77 7.00 3.35
N ASP A 13 -4.52 8.24 2.95
CA ASP A 13 -3.55 9.14 3.58
C ASP A 13 -4.05 9.73 4.92
N ASP A 14 -5.37 9.70 5.15
CA ASP A 14 -5.98 10.11 6.42
C ASP A 14 -5.79 9.06 7.53
N ILE A 15 -5.27 7.87 7.19
CA ILE A 15 -5.11 6.74 8.11
C ILE A 15 -3.71 6.80 8.75
N PRO A 16 -3.60 6.93 10.08
CA PRO A 16 -2.30 6.90 10.75
C PRO A 16 -1.59 5.55 10.53
N HIS A 17 -0.26 5.58 10.56
CA HIS A 17 0.52 4.35 10.47
C HIS A 17 0.23 3.44 11.65
N GLN A 18 -0.26 2.23 11.36
CA GLN A 18 -0.67 1.25 12.35
C GLN A 18 -0.53 -0.18 11.81
N PRO A 19 -0.43 -1.20 12.68
CA PRO A 19 -0.28 -2.60 12.29
C PRO A 19 -1.39 -3.10 11.33
N LEU A 20 -1.03 -4.04 10.44
CA LEU A 20 -1.97 -4.65 9.48
C LEU A 20 -3.20 -5.27 10.17
N SER A 21 -3.03 -5.87 11.34
CA SER A 21 -4.13 -6.42 12.14
C SER A 21 -5.16 -5.35 12.51
N GLU A 22 -4.72 -4.17 12.90
CA GLU A 22 -5.59 -3.04 13.24
C GLU A 22 -6.26 -2.48 11.97
N LEU A 23 -5.53 -2.38 10.85
CA LEU A 23 -6.12 -2.00 9.56
C LEU A 23 -7.25 -2.95 9.14
N VAL A 24 -7.03 -4.27 9.26
CA VAL A 24 -8.04 -5.30 8.95
C VAL A 24 -9.24 -5.20 9.89
N GLU A 25 -9.02 -4.95 11.17
CA GLU A 25 -10.09 -4.76 12.15
C GLU A 25 -10.97 -3.55 11.78
N HIS A 26 -10.36 -2.39 11.50
CA HIS A 26 -11.10 -1.19 11.10
C HIS A 26 -11.84 -1.37 9.77
N TRP A 27 -11.21 -1.99 8.77
CA TRP A 27 -11.86 -2.33 7.51
C TRP A 27 -13.07 -3.26 7.73
N SER A 28 -12.89 -4.33 8.51
CA SER A 28 -13.95 -5.31 8.78
C SER A 28 -15.14 -4.68 9.53
N SER A 29 -14.85 -3.74 10.44
CA SER A 29 -15.84 -2.98 11.19
C SER A 29 -16.65 -2.05 10.27
N ALA A 30 -16.00 -1.33 9.36
CA ALA A 30 -16.67 -0.50 8.36
C ALA A 30 -17.53 -1.36 7.41
N ARG A 31 -16.98 -2.47 6.90
CA ARG A 31 -17.70 -3.42 6.04
C ARG A 31 -18.94 -3.98 6.73
N LEU A 32 -18.84 -4.32 8.01
CA LEU A 32 -19.97 -4.84 8.79
C LEU A 32 -21.09 -3.79 8.90
N ARG A 33 -20.77 -2.53 9.22
CA ARG A 33 -21.77 -1.45 9.28
C ARG A 33 -22.44 -1.21 7.92
N THR A 34 -21.67 -1.19 6.83
CA THR A 34 -22.20 -1.13 5.46
C THR A 34 -23.15 -2.30 5.16
N PHE A 35 -22.76 -3.52 5.55
CA PHE A 35 -23.54 -4.73 5.32
C PHE A 35 -24.87 -4.70 6.08
N VAL A 36 -24.84 -4.36 7.38
CA VAL A 36 -26.02 -4.26 8.25
C VAL A 36 -27.00 -3.23 7.72
N ALA A 37 -26.53 -2.02 7.38
CA ALA A 37 -27.37 -0.97 6.80
C ALA A 37 -28.08 -1.47 5.54
N THR A 38 -27.32 -2.05 4.60
CA THR A 38 -27.83 -2.48 3.29
C THR A 38 -28.80 -3.66 3.39
N HIS A 39 -28.53 -4.65 4.24
CA HIS A 39 -29.20 -5.97 4.17
C HIS A 39 -30.11 -6.28 5.35
N ILE A 40 -29.93 -5.62 6.49
CA ILE A 40 -30.71 -5.90 7.71
C ILE A 40 -31.70 -4.77 7.97
N GLU A 41 -31.22 -3.52 7.93
CA GLU A 41 -32.02 -2.35 8.26
C GLU A 41 -32.78 -1.79 7.05
N ALA A 42 -32.46 -2.26 5.84
CA ALA A 42 -32.92 -1.68 4.58
C ALA A 42 -32.66 -0.15 4.50
N SER A 43 -31.57 0.29 5.12
CA SER A 43 -31.12 1.68 5.18
C SER A 43 -29.94 1.90 4.21
N THR A 44 -29.66 3.16 3.90
CA THR A 44 -28.49 3.49 3.07
C THR A 44 -27.25 3.57 3.97
N PRO A 45 -26.14 2.89 3.63
CA PRO A 45 -24.87 3.05 4.34
C PRO A 45 -24.45 4.51 4.40
N THR A 46 -23.81 4.90 5.50
CA THR A 46 -23.27 6.25 5.61
C THR A 46 -22.11 6.44 4.63
N ALA A 47 -21.94 7.66 4.11
CA ALA A 47 -20.77 7.97 3.29
C ALA A 47 -19.47 7.70 4.04
N ASP A 48 -19.43 7.98 5.35
CA ASP A 48 -18.25 7.78 6.19
C ASP A 48 -17.86 6.30 6.29
N ASP A 49 -18.82 5.38 6.38
CA ASP A 49 -18.53 3.93 6.39
C ASP A 49 -18.03 3.44 5.03
N LEU A 50 -18.62 3.95 3.94
CA LEU A 50 -18.17 3.62 2.58
C LEU A 50 -16.74 4.12 2.33
N PHE A 51 -16.43 5.35 2.75
CA PHE A 51 -15.08 5.91 2.61
C PHE A 51 -14.07 5.21 3.52
N ALA A 52 -14.44 4.88 4.76
CA ALA A 52 -13.60 4.11 5.66
C ALA A 52 -13.30 2.71 5.09
N GLU A 53 -14.32 2.00 4.60
CA GLU A 53 -14.15 0.69 3.97
C GLU A 53 -13.20 0.75 2.77
N LEU A 54 -13.36 1.74 1.88
CA LEU A 54 -12.50 1.90 0.71
C LEU A 54 -11.07 2.30 1.08
N ALA A 55 -10.91 3.25 2.01
CA ALA A 55 -9.60 3.76 2.42
C ALA A 55 -8.79 2.69 3.15
N TYR A 56 -9.38 2.01 4.14
CA TYR A 56 -8.69 0.91 4.84
C TYR A 56 -8.43 -0.28 3.90
N GLY A 57 -9.35 -0.63 3.02
CA GLY A 57 -9.14 -1.69 2.03
C GLY A 57 -7.98 -1.38 1.07
N THR A 58 -7.87 -0.13 0.62
CA THR A 58 -6.76 0.34 -0.21
C THR A 58 -5.44 0.34 0.54
N ARG A 59 -5.43 0.78 1.81
CA ARG A 59 -4.23 0.75 2.65
C ARG A 59 -3.78 -0.68 2.92
N ILE A 60 -4.69 -1.60 3.23
CA ILE A 60 -4.41 -3.04 3.37
C ILE A 60 -3.81 -3.58 2.07
N ALA A 61 -4.38 -3.26 0.90
CA ALA A 61 -3.84 -3.69 -0.38
C ALA A 61 -2.42 -3.15 -0.61
N GLN A 62 -2.15 -1.90 -0.25
CA GLN A 62 -0.82 -1.31 -0.34
C GLN A 62 0.20 -2.04 0.55
N GLU A 63 -0.19 -2.41 1.77
CA GLU A 63 0.66 -3.12 2.73
C GLU A 63 0.85 -4.61 2.40
N THR A 64 -0.20 -5.28 1.90
CA THR A 64 -0.22 -6.74 1.74
C THR A 64 0.16 -7.21 0.35
N THR A 65 -0.14 -6.44 -0.70
CA THR A 65 -0.05 -6.98 -2.07
C THR A 65 1.15 -6.53 -2.87
N SER A 66 1.65 -5.30 -2.73
CA SER A 66 2.79 -4.75 -3.52
C SER A 66 3.00 -3.24 -3.33
N GLY A 67 2.07 -2.50 -2.70
CA GLY A 67 2.01 -1.04 -2.78
C GLY A 67 3.25 -0.31 -2.27
N ARG A 68 3.86 -0.78 -1.18
CA ARG A 68 5.14 -0.21 -0.69
C ARG A 68 6.25 -0.28 -1.75
N TRP A 69 6.28 -1.33 -2.56
CA TRP A 69 7.27 -1.50 -3.62
C TRP A 69 6.91 -0.75 -4.89
N CYS A 70 5.61 -0.52 -5.15
CA CYS A 70 5.18 0.41 -6.20
C CYS A 70 5.63 1.85 -5.90
N VAL A 71 5.53 2.29 -4.64
CA VAL A 71 6.04 3.60 -4.20
C VAL A 71 7.56 3.67 -4.36
N VAL A 72 8.30 2.64 -3.94
CA VAL A 72 9.76 2.57 -4.17
C VAL A 72 10.08 2.62 -5.67
N ALA A 73 9.36 1.87 -6.51
CA ALA A 73 9.56 1.91 -7.97
C ALA A 73 9.31 3.31 -8.57
N ASP A 74 8.33 4.05 -8.05
CA ASP A 74 8.06 5.42 -8.48
C ASP A 74 9.14 6.41 -8.03
N LEU A 75 9.59 6.32 -6.78
CA LEU A 75 10.71 7.10 -6.26
C LEU A 75 12.00 6.86 -7.03
N LEU A 76 12.24 5.61 -7.45
CA LEU A 76 13.37 5.24 -8.31
C LEU A 76 13.26 5.87 -9.70
N ARG A 77 12.08 5.78 -10.34
CA ARG A 77 11.85 6.35 -11.68
C ARG A 77 11.95 7.87 -11.71
N THR A 78 11.46 8.53 -10.66
CA THR A 78 11.51 9.99 -10.51
C THR A 78 12.86 10.49 -9.99
N ARG A 79 13.80 9.58 -9.67
CA ARG A 79 15.11 9.87 -9.06
C ARG A 79 15.02 10.64 -7.74
N ASN A 80 13.92 10.45 -7.02
CA ASN A 80 13.69 11.01 -5.69
C ASN A 80 14.12 10.06 -4.56
N ALA A 81 14.46 8.80 -4.89
CA ALA A 81 15.11 7.88 -3.97
C ALA A 81 16.59 8.26 -3.78
N THR A 82 16.93 8.77 -2.60
CA THR A 82 18.28 9.27 -2.27
C THR A 82 19.19 8.19 -1.68
N SER A 83 18.70 7.31 -0.80
CA SER A 83 19.48 6.22 -0.22
C SER A 83 18.64 5.02 0.25
N TRP A 84 19.24 3.82 0.26
CA TRP A 84 18.59 2.61 0.79
C TRP A 84 18.33 2.65 2.30
N PRO A 85 19.20 3.21 3.17
CA PRO A 85 18.87 3.38 4.58
C PRO A 85 17.65 4.27 4.82
N GLU A 86 17.47 5.35 4.07
CA GLU A 86 16.29 6.22 4.22
C GLU A 86 15.00 5.50 3.81
N ILE A 87 15.05 4.75 2.68
CA ILE A 87 13.94 3.89 2.26
C ILE A 87 13.64 2.84 3.33
N GLY A 88 14.68 2.19 3.86
CA GLY A 88 14.55 1.21 4.94
C GLY A 88 13.90 1.82 6.19
N ALA A 89 14.40 2.96 6.65
CA ALA A 89 13.85 3.66 7.80
C ALA A 89 12.38 4.03 7.62
N ALA A 90 11.99 4.53 6.44
CA ALA A 90 10.59 4.82 6.11
C ALA A 90 9.71 3.56 6.10
N MET A 91 10.30 2.40 5.80
CA MET A 91 9.65 1.09 5.79
C MET A 91 9.80 0.31 7.10
N ALA A 92 10.37 0.92 8.15
CA ALA A 92 10.67 0.30 9.44
C ALA A 92 11.52 -1.00 9.32
N MET A 93 12.50 -0.99 8.42
CA MET A 93 13.45 -2.09 8.20
C MET A 93 14.85 -1.56 7.88
N THR A 94 15.85 -2.42 7.82
CA THR A 94 17.18 -2.03 7.38
C THR A 94 17.18 -1.70 5.89
N GLY A 95 18.11 -0.84 5.43
CA GLY A 95 18.27 -0.57 4.00
C GLY A 95 18.60 -1.83 3.19
N LEU A 96 19.29 -2.80 3.80
CA LEU A 96 19.56 -4.10 3.19
C LEU A 96 18.28 -4.91 2.96
N GLU A 97 17.40 -4.98 3.96
CA GLU A 97 16.09 -5.64 3.85
C GLU A 97 15.20 -4.95 2.82
N ALA A 98 15.22 -3.61 2.79
CA ALA A 98 14.47 -2.84 1.80
C ALA A 98 14.94 -3.14 0.37
N LYS A 99 16.25 -3.12 0.12
CA LYS A 99 16.82 -3.43 -1.21
C LYS A 99 16.51 -4.87 -1.62
N ALA A 100 16.71 -5.83 -0.72
CA ALA A 100 16.44 -7.25 -0.99
C ALA A 100 14.95 -7.49 -1.28
N GLY A 101 14.06 -6.91 -0.46
CA GLY A 101 12.61 -7.03 -0.63
C GLY A 101 12.11 -6.38 -1.92
N PHE A 102 12.69 -5.24 -2.33
CA PHE A 102 12.37 -4.62 -3.61
C PHE A 102 12.77 -5.51 -4.79
N HIS A 103 13.99 -6.05 -4.77
CA HIS A 103 14.46 -6.98 -5.81
C HIS A 103 13.58 -8.23 -5.90
N GLU A 104 13.22 -8.82 -4.75
CA GLU A 104 12.32 -9.96 -4.72
C GLU A 104 10.93 -9.62 -5.28
N TRP A 105 10.41 -8.44 -4.96
CA TRP A 105 9.16 -7.96 -5.51
C TRP A 105 9.21 -7.82 -7.03
N VAL A 106 10.26 -7.23 -7.60
CA VAL A 106 10.45 -7.11 -9.06
C VAL A 106 10.42 -8.50 -9.71
N VAL A 107 11.13 -9.49 -9.15
CA VAL A 107 11.13 -10.88 -9.65
C VAL A 107 9.73 -11.49 -9.62
N ARG A 108 8.96 -11.29 -8.54
CA ARG A 108 7.59 -11.78 -8.41
C ARG A 108 6.66 -11.15 -9.46
N GLN A 109 6.82 -9.85 -9.76
CA GLN A 109 6.05 -9.16 -10.81
C GLN A 109 6.37 -9.69 -12.21
N THR A 110 7.64 -9.94 -12.52
CA THR A 110 8.06 -10.55 -13.80
C THR A 110 7.50 -11.95 -13.98
N ARG A 111 7.50 -12.75 -12.89
CA ARG A 111 6.89 -14.09 -12.88
C ARG A 111 5.39 -14.01 -13.13
N LEU A 112 4.69 -13.07 -12.48
CA LEU A 112 3.27 -12.86 -12.69
C LEU A 112 2.95 -12.56 -14.16
N ARG A 113 3.79 -11.74 -14.83
CA ARG A 113 3.63 -11.43 -16.25
C ARG A 113 3.85 -12.63 -17.15
N THR A 114 4.86 -13.43 -16.86
CA THR A 114 5.11 -14.69 -17.57
C THR A 114 3.91 -15.64 -17.45
N THR A 115 3.30 -15.73 -16.26
CA THR A 115 2.16 -16.63 -16.02
C THR A 115 0.85 -16.13 -16.63
N THR A 116 0.58 -14.83 -16.55
CA THR A 116 -0.73 -14.26 -16.95
C THR A 116 -0.74 -13.66 -18.34
N GLY A 117 0.43 -13.37 -18.94
CA GLY A 117 0.59 -12.68 -20.21
C GLY A 117 0.33 -11.16 -20.16
N ILE A 118 -0.44 -10.69 -19.17
CA ILE A 118 -0.94 -9.31 -19.12
C ILE A 118 -0.71 -8.56 -17.80
N LEU A 119 -0.60 -9.24 -16.65
CA LEU A 119 -0.46 -8.60 -15.33
C LEU A 119 1.00 -8.65 -14.85
N GLY A 120 1.50 -7.58 -14.23
CA GLY A 120 2.88 -7.50 -13.74
C GLY A 120 3.83 -6.82 -14.74
N LEU A 121 5.12 -6.82 -14.39
CA LEU A 121 6.18 -6.14 -15.14
C LEU A 121 6.66 -6.97 -16.32
N THR A 122 6.94 -6.29 -17.44
CA THR A 122 7.72 -6.86 -18.53
C THR A 122 9.20 -7.01 -18.13
N ASN A 123 9.94 -7.85 -18.85
CA ASN A 123 11.39 -8.00 -18.64
C ASN A 123 12.13 -6.66 -18.75
N ALA A 124 11.74 -5.80 -19.70
CA ALA A 124 12.35 -4.50 -19.89
C ALA A 124 12.12 -3.57 -18.68
N GLU A 125 10.90 -3.53 -18.16
CA GLU A 125 10.57 -2.72 -16.97
C GLU A 125 11.27 -3.23 -15.71
N ALA A 126 11.36 -4.56 -15.55
CA ALA A 126 12.07 -5.18 -14.44
C ALA A 126 13.58 -4.86 -14.48
N THR A 127 14.22 -4.97 -15.65
CA THR A 127 15.62 -4.59 -15.84
C THR A 127 15.84 -3.11 -15.53
N ALA A 128 14.97 -2.22 -16.00
CA ALA A 128 15.08 -0.79 -15.73
C ALA A 128 15.01 -0.49 -14.22
N LEU A 129 14.07 -1.12 -13.50
CA LEU A 129 13.95 -0.94 -12.05
C LEU A 129 15.15 -1.52 -11.29
N HIS A 130 15.71 -2.64 -11.71
CA HIS A 130 16.94 -3.18 -11.13
C HIS A 130 18.12 -2.22 -11.29
N LEU A 131 18.29 -1.62 -12.47
CA LEU A 131 19.37 -0.64 -12.70
C LEU A 131 19.19 0.59 -11.81
N LEU A 132 17.98 1.16 -11.75
CA LEU A 132 17.69 2.31 -10.88
C LEU A 132 17.93 1.96 -9.41
N ALA A 133 17.58 0.76 -8.97
CA ALA A 133 17.83 0.28 -7.60
C ALA A 133 19.32 0.19 -7.25
N GLU A 134 20.19 -0.11 -8.23
CA GLU A 134 21.64 -0.13 -8.03
C GLU A 134 22.29 1.27 -8.07
N GLU A 135 21.61 2.28 -8.63
CA GLU A 135 22.08 3.67 -8.65
C GLU A 135 21.82 4.41 -7.32
N VAL A 136 20.91 3.92 -6.49
CA VAL A 136 20.60 4.50 -5.18
C VAL A 136 21.75 4.27 -4.20
N SER A 137 22.11 5.33 -3.46
CA SER A 137 23.23 5.29 -2.51
C SER A 137 22.96 4.38 -1.30
N TRP A 138 24.04 4.00 -0.62
CA TRP A 138 24.03 3.23 0.63
C TRP A 138 24.17 4.12 1.84
#